data_AF-A0A2S6ZFF9-F1
#
_entry.id   AF-A0A2S6ZFF9-F1
#
_cell.length_a   1.000
_cell.length_b   1.000
_cell.length_c   1.000
_cell.angle_alpha   90.00
_cell.angle_beta   90.00
_cell.angle_gamma   90.00
#
_symmetry.space_group_name_H-M   'P 1'
#
loop_
_entity.id
_entity.type
_entity.pdbx_description
1 polymer ?
#
loop_
_entity_poly.entity_id
_entity_poly.type
_entity_poly.pdbx_seq_one_letter_code
_entity_poly.pdbx_strand_id
1 'polypeptide(L)'
;AAARRFFESVEFNEKGVTIFSYRELSGLTASRVYAILSLVGIQSATQSVPGLLIENDADRAIMAPRNITPQMKADYGDYRCEARATCTQSLTKICTGNC
;
A
#
# COMPACT_ATOMS: atom_id res chain seq x y z
N ALA A 1 1.21 -10.65 -17.10
CA ALA A 1 2.02 -11.05 -15.94
C ALA A 1 1.60 -10.26 -14.69
N ALA A 2 1.81 -10.79 -13.49
CA ALA A 2 1.39 -10.19 -12.20
C ALA A 2 1.81 -8.71 -12.05
N ALA A 3 3.08 -8.40 -12.36
CA ALA A 3 3.61 -7.04 -12.30
C ALA A 3 2.81 -6.03 -13.15
N ARG A 4 2.43 -6.43 -14.37
CA ARG A 4 1.63 -5.58 -15.26
C ARG A 4 0.27 -5.25 -14.65
N ARG A 5 -0.41 -6.24 -14.07
CA ARG A 5 -1.71 -6.04 -13.41
C ARG A 5 -1.61 -5.13 -12.19
N PHE A 6 -0.53 -5.25 -11.42
CA PHE A 6 -0.27 -4.33 -10.31
C PHE A 6 -0.17 -2.88 -10.81
N PHE A 7 0.71 -2.61 -11.79
CA PHE A 7 0.90 -1.25 -12.29
C PHE A 7 -0.33 -0.68 -13.00
N GLU A 8 -1.10 -1.50 -13.71
CA GLU A 8 -2.39 -1.10 -14.29
C GLU A 8 -3.45 -0.74 -13.23
N SER A 9 -3.27 -1.18 -11.98
CA SER A 9 -4.19 -0.87 -10.88
C SER A 9 -3.87 0.41 -10.12
N VAL A 10 -2.71 1.03 -10.40
CA VAL A 10 -2.23 2.22 -9.70
C VAL A 10 -2.89 3.46 -10.28
N GLU A 11 -3.56 4.24 -9.44
CA GLU A 11 -4.20 5.50 -9.81
C GLU A 11 -3.46 6.67 -9.16
N PHE A 12 -3.34 7.78 -9.90
CA PHE A 12 -2.57 8.94 -9.50
C PHE A 12 -3.45 10.19 -9.44
N ASN A 13 -3.09 11.12 -8.56
CA ASN A 13 -3.44 12.52 -8.67
C ASN A 13 -2.16 13.37 -8.70
N GLU A 14 -2.33 14.69 -8.68
CA GLU A 14 -1.24 15.68 -8.66
C GLU A 14 -0.37 15.66 -7.39
N LYS A 15 -0.71 14.85 -6.37
CA LYS A 15 0.09 14.60 -5.16
C LYS A 15 0.77 13.22 -5.14
N GLY A 16 0.47 12.34 -6.10
CA GLY A 16 1.03 10.99 -6.20
C GLY A 16 -0.03 9.89 -6.30
N VAL A 17 0.37 8.66 -5.94
CA VAL A 17 -0.53 7.50 -5.97
C VAL A 17 -1.63 7.67 -4.93
N THR A 18 -2.90 7.57 -5.33
CA THR A 18 -4.10 7.62 -4.47
C THR A 18 -4.68 6.24 -4.19
N ILE A 19 -4.53 5.31 -5.14
CA ILE A 19 -5.11 3.97 -5.09
C ILE A 19 -4.14 2.97 -5.71
N PHE A 20 -4.06 1.76 -5.15
CA PHE A 20 -3.51 0.60 -5.85
C PHE A 20 -4.21 -0.69 -5.41
N SER A 21 -4.13 -1.75 -6.20
CA SER A 21 -4.59 -3.08 -5.77
C SER A 21 -3.48 -3.87 -5.10
N TYR A 22 -3.82 -4.54 -4.00
CA TYR A 22 -2.90 -5.44 -3.30
C TYR A 22 -2.98 -6.91 -3.77
N ARG A 23 -3.86 -7.24 -4.71
CA ARG A 23 -4.15 -8.64 -5.11
C ARG A 23 -2.91 -9.43 -5.55
N GLU A 24 -2.01 -8.77 -6.29
CA GLU A 24 -0.77 -9.39 -6.79
C GLU A 24 0.40 -9.24 -5.79
N LEU A 25 0.16 -8.59 -4.64
CA LEU A 25 1.14 -8.36 -3.58
C LEU A 25 0.95 -9.31 -2.39
N SER A 26 -0.29 -9.72 -2.11
CA SER A 26 -0.59 -10.68 -1.06
C SER A 26 0.16 -12.00 -1.29
N GLY A 27 0.70 -12.58 -0.21
CA GLY A 27 1.52 -13.79 -0.25
C GLY A 27 2.99 -13.55 -0.60
N LEU A 28 3.41 -12.31 -0.88
CA LEU A 28 4.82 -11.95 -1.01
C LEU A 28 5.42 -11.57 0.35
N THR A 29 6.75 -11.58 0.46
CA THR A 29 7.44 -11.07 1.66
C THR A 29 7.32 -9.55 1.77
N ALA A 30 7.33 -9.04 3.01
CA ALA A 30 7.25 -7.61 3.26
C ALA A 30 8.37 -6.82 2.58
N SER A 31 9.60 -7.32 2.59
CA SER A 31 10.74 -6.74 1.85
C SER A 31 10.52 -6.69 0.35
N ARG A 32 9.93 -7.72 -0.25
CA ARG A 32 9.62 -7.74 -1.67
C ARG A 32 8.57 -6.70 -2.04
N VAL A 33 7.50 -6.60 -1.24
CA VAL A 33 6.45 -5.60 -1.45
C VAL A 33 6.98 -4.20 -1.23
N TYR A 34 7.76 -3.97 -0.18
CA TYR A 34 8.44 -2.69 0.06
C TYR A 34 9.27 -2.24 -1.15
N ALA A 35 10.04 -3.14 -1.76
CA ALA A 35 10.84 -2.84 -2.94
C ALA A 35 9.95 -2.49 -4.15
N ILE A 36 8.84 -3.21 -4.37
CA ILE A 36 7.89 -2.92 -5.46
C ILE A 36 7.25 -1.54 -5.27
N LEU A 37 6.74 -1.26 -4.07
CA LEU A 37 6.08 0.01 -3.74
C LEU A 37 7.07 1.20 -3.74
N SER A 38 8.36 0.95 -3.49
CA SER A 38 9.41 1.98 -3.59
C SER A 38 9.58 2.51 -5.01
N LEU A 39 9.24 1.72 -6.05
CA LEU A 39 9.32 2.16 -7.44
C LEU A 39 8.35 3.31 -7.78
N VAL A 40 7.31 3.47 -6.97
CA VAL A 40 6.27 4.50 -7.12
C VAL A 40 6.14 5.39 -5.88
N GLY A 41 7.14 5.34 -4.97
CA GLY A 41 7.24 6.24 -3.82
C GLY A 41 6.19 6.02 -2.72
N ILE A 42 5.58 4.84 -2.63
CA ILE A 42 4.54 4.50 -1.64
C ILE A 42 4.92 3.31 -0.75
N GLN A 43 6.21 3.08 -0.55
CA GLN A 43 6.72 1.99 0.30
C GLN A 43 6.26 2.05 1.76
N SER A 44 5.81 3.22 2.25
CA SER A 44 5.17 3.34 3.57
C SER A 44 3.87 2.53 3.67
N ALA A 45 3.17 2.31 2.56
CA ALA A 45 1.91 1.56 2.50
C ALA A 45 2.09 0.04 2.64
N THR A 46 3.33 -0.46 2.73
CA THR A 46 3.62 -1.90 2.87
C THR A 46 2.89 -2.49 4.08
N GLN A 47 2.81 -1.76 5.19
CA GLN A 47 2.14 -2.22 6.42
C GLN A 47 0.62 -2.36 6.26
N SER A 48 0.02 -1.71 5.25
CA SER A 48 -1.41 -1.77 4.96
C SER A 48 -1.78 -2.87 3.97
N VAL A 49 -0.79 -3.60 3.43
CA VAL A 49 -1.04 -4.74 2.52
C VAL A 49 -1.34 -6.00 3.34
N PRO A 50 -2.52 -6.61 3.18
CA PRO A 50 -2.86 -7.83 3.91
C PRO A 50 -2.15 -9.06 3.33
N GLY A 51 -1.83 -10.01 4.20
CA GLY A 51 -1.32 -11.33 3.82
C GLY A 51 0.15 -11.34 3.40
N LEU A 52 0.96 -10.40 3.89
CA LEU A 52 2.41 -10.42 3.68
C LEU A 52 3.10 -11.49 4.52
N LEU A 53 4.13 -12.10 3.95
CA LEU A 53 5.00 -13.04 4.64
C LEU A 53 6.12 -12.29 5.39
N ILE A 54 6.47 -12.80 6.57
CA ILE A 54 7.58 -12.31 7.40
C ILE A 54 8.57 -13.46 7.54
N GLU A 55 9.68 -13.41 6.82
CA GLU A 55 10.66 -14.51 6.77
C GLU A 55 11.98 -14.16 7.46
N ASN A 56 12.34 -12.86 7.51
CA ASN A 56 13.63 -12.41 8.05
C ASN A 56 13.52 -11.11 8.86
N ASP A 57 14.65 -10.65 9.39
CA ASP A 57 14.73 -9.41 10.18
C ASP A 57 14.39 -8.15 9.39
N ALA A 58 14.68 -8.11 8.08
CA ALA A 58 14.31 -6.98 7.24
C ALA A 58 12.78 -6.88 7.09
N ASP A 59 12.09 -8.01 6.91
CA ASP A 59 10.63 -8.04 6.89
C ASP A 59 10.05 -7.56 8.23
N ARG A 60 10.61 -8.05 9.35
CA ARG A 60 10.21 -7.60 10.70
C ARG A 60 10.41 -6.11 10.90
N ALA A 61 11.55 -5.57 10.46
CA ALA A 61 11.85 -4.15 10.57
C ALA A 61 10.90 -3.29 9.72
N ILE A 62 10.54 -3.75 8.52
CA ILE A 62 9.57 -3.07 7.65
C ILE A 62 8.17 -3.08 8.26
N MET A 63 7.77 -4.19 8.87
CA MET A 63 6.45 -4.37 9.48
C MET A 63 6.37 -3.89 10.94
N ALA A 64 7.47 -3.40 11.51
CA ALA A 64 7.51 -2.90 12.87
C ALA A 64 6.52 -1.73 13.03
N PRO A 65 5.74 -1.69 14.13
CA PRO A 65 4.82 -0.59 14.39
C PRO A 65 5.58 0.74 14.33
N ARG A 66 5.14 1.65 13.48
CA ARG A 66 5.64 3.02 13.50
C ARG A 66 4.91 3.78 14.59
N ASN A 67 5.57 4.74 15.23
CA ASN A 67 4.89 5.73 16.06
C ASN A 67 4.13 6.70 15.14
N ILE A 68 3.02 6.21 14.60
CA ILE A 68 2.13 6.98 13.71
C ILE A 68 1.33 7.90 14.60
N THR A 69 1.63 9.21 14.59
CA THR A 69 0.75 10.18 15.24
C THR A 69 -0.56 10.26 14.45
N PRO A 70 -1.68 10.70 15.05
CA PRO A 70 -2.94 10.90 14.32
C PRO A 70 -2.85 11.82 13.09
N GLN A 71 -1.76 12.60 12.96
CA GLN A 71 -1.49 13.44 11.78
C GLN A 71 -0.77 12.71 10.64
N MET A 72 -0.21 11.51 10.87
CA MET A 72 0.36 10.71 9.80
C MET A 72 -0.76 10.02 9.05
N LYS A 73 -0.86 10.33 7.76
CA LYS A 73 -1.82 9.77 6.82
C LYS A 73 -1.75 8.24 6.85
N ALA A 74 -2.79 7.60 7.39
CA ALA A 74 -2.90 6.15 7.34
C ALA A 74 -3.30 5.73 5.93
N ASP A 75 -2.63 4.72 5.40
CA ASP A 75 -3.07 4.04 4.17
C ASP A 75 -4.12 2.99 4.56
N TYR A 76 -5.31 3.03 3.96
CA TYR A 76 -6.45 2.21 4.35
C TYR A 76 -6.60 1.01 3.40
N GLY A 77 -6.36 -0.20 3.93
CA GLY A 77 -6.63 -1.45 3.22
C GLY A 77 -8.13 -1.73 3.09
N ASP A 78 -8.55 -2.25 1.94
CA ASP A 78 -9.94 -2.46 1.51
C ASP A 78 -10.76 -1.17 1.30
N TYR A 79 -10.07 -0.08 0.93
CA TYR A 79 -10.70 1.18 0.53
C TYR A 79 -10.15 1.69 -0.80
N ARG A 80 -10.95 2.52 -1.48
CA ARG A 80 -10.58 3.32 -2.66
C ARG A 80 -10.75 4.80 -2.38
N CYS A 81 -10.01 5.65 -3.09
CA CYS A 81 -10.24 7.09 -3.05
C CYS A 81 -11.44 7.46 -3.92
N GLU A 82 -12.51 8.00 -3.33
CA GLU A 82 -13.70 8.46 -4.06
C GLU A 82 -13.62 9.97 -4.35
N ALA A 83 -13.18 10.72 -3.35
CA ALA A 83 -12.99 12.17 -3.41
C ALA A 83 -11.87 12.57 -2.46
N ARG A 84 -11.46 13.85 -2.50
CA ARG A 84 -10.43 14.39 -1.62
C ARG A 84 -10.72 14.05 -0.15
N ALA A 85 -9.73 13.48 0.53
CA ALA A 85 -9.79 13.00 1.90
C ALA A 85 -10.96 12.05 2.20
N THR A 86 -11.47 11.34 1.18
CA THR A 86 -12.65 10.48 1.28
C THR A 86 -12.35 9.10 0.70
N CYS A 87 -12.03 8.16 1.59
CA CYS A 87 -11.87 6.76 1.26
C CYS A 87 -13.21 6.01 1.44
N THR A 88 -13.66 5.26 0.43
CA THR A 88 -14.86 4.42 0.48
C THR A 88 -14.49 2.94 0.36
N GLN A 89 -15.29 2.04 0.92
CA GLN A 89 -14.97 0.61 0.92
C GLN A 89 -14.84 0.06 -0.50
N SER A 90 -13.75 -0.66 -0.76
CA SER A 90 -13.48 -1.35 -2.01
C SER A 90 -12.48 -2.48 -1.74
N LEU A 91 -12.98 -3.72 -1.77
CA LEU A 91 -12.15 -4.89 -1.50
C LEU A 91 -10.96 -4.95 -2.45
N THR A 92 -9.82 -5.42 -1.95
CA THR A 92 -8.59 -5.61 -2.74
C THR A 92 -7.88 -4.32 -3.17
N LYS A 93 -8.25 -3.18 -2.61
CA LYS A 93 -7.65 -1.86 -2.86
C LYS A 93 -7.01 -1.27 -1.60
N ILE A 94 -6.06 -0.38 -1.79
CA ILE A 94 -5.52 0.49 -0.73
C ILE A 94 -5.78 1.94 -1.11
N CYS A 95 -6.45 2.67 -0.23
CA CYS A 95 -6.61 4.12 -0.32
C CYS A 95 -5.44 4.76 0.41
N THR A 96 -4.59 5.48 -0.33
CA THR A 96 -3.38 6.04 0.27
C THR A 96 -3.66 7.37 0.95
N GLY A 97 -2.68 7.84 1.72
CA GLY A 97 -2.66 9.20 2.25
C GLY A 97 -2.71 10.35 1.23
N ASN A 98 -2.59 10.08 -0.08
CA ASN A 98 -2.70 11.11 -1.11
C ASN A 98 -4.12 11.31 -1.63
N CYS A 99 -5.07 10.47 -1.18
CA CYS A 99 -6.48 10.82 -1.15
C CYS A 99 -6.67 12.00 -0.17
#